data_AF-A0A847CB54-F1
#
_entry.id   AF-A0A847CB54-F1
#
_cell.length_a   1.000
_cell.length_b   1.000
_cell.length_c   1.000
_cell.angle_alpha   90.00
_cell.angle_beta   90.00
_cell.angle_gamma   90.00
#
_symmetry.space_group_name_H-M   'P 1'
#
loop_
_entity.id
_entity.type
_entity.pdbx_description
1 polymer ?
#
loop_
_entity_poly.entity_id
_entity_poly.type
_entity_poly.pdbx_seq_one_letter_code
_entity_poly.pdbx_strand_id
1 'polypeptide(L)' 'MKQTGYSKYETGENDIPTSVLIRLAEFYNTSVDYILGLTLEKKPYPKTK' A
#
# COMPACT_ATOMS: atom_id res chain seq x y z
N MET A 1 -7.55 -15.16 8.75
CA MET A 1 -7.91 -14.24 7.65
C MET A 1 -7.95 -15.07 6.37
N LYS A 2 -9.12 -15.16 5.71
CA LYS A 2 -9.26 -15.96 4.48
C LYS A 2 -8.40 -15.35 3.38
N GLN A 3 -7.52 -16.17 2.79
CA GLN A 3 -6.65 -15.89 1.65
C GLN A 3 -7.39 -15.27 0.43
N THR A 4 -8.72 -15.42 0.37
CA THR A 4 -9.59 -14.89 -0.68
C THR A 4 -9.58 -13.36 -0.80
N GLY A 5 -9.20 -12.61 0.25
CA GLY A 5 -9.15 -11.14 0.16
C GLY A 5 -7.92 -10.64 -0.61
N TYR A 6 -6.74 -11.17 -0.27
CA TYR A 6 -5.46 -10.71 -0.81
C TYR A 6 -5.30 -11.08 -2.29
N SER A 7 -5.67 -12.30 -2.66
CA SER A 7 -5.62 -12.75 -4.05
C SER A 7 -6.47 -11.87 -4.97
N LYS A 8 -7.60 -11.32 -4.49
CA LYS A 8 -8.44 -10.40 -5.26
C LYS A 8 -7.83 -9.01 -5.45
N TYR A 9 -6.96 -8.58 -4.53
CA TYR A 9 -6.18 -7.35 -4.72
C TYR A 9 -5.10 -7.56 -5.78
N GLU A 10 -4.41 -8.70 -5.74
CA GLU A 10 -3.35 -9.03 -6.70
C GLU A 10 -3.89 -9.22 -8.12
N THR A 11 -5.10 -9.76 -8.28
CA THR A 11 -5.75 -9.92 -9.58
C THR A 11 -6.51 -8.68 -10.06
N GLY A 12 -6.58 -7.62 -9.24
CA GLY A 12 -7.34 -6.40 -9.56
C GLY A 12 -8.87 -6.57 -9.56
N GLU A 13 -9.38 -7.69 -9.02
CA GLU A 13 -10.83 -7.91 -8.88
C GLU A 13 -11.44 -6.98 -7.82
N ASN A 14 -10.66 -6.59 -6.81
CA ASN A 14 -11.01 -5.52 -5.87
C ASN A 14 -9.86 -4.54 -5.69
N ASP A 15 -10.20 -3.27 -5.50
CA ASP A 15 -9.23 -2.27 -5.04
C ASP A 15 -8.72 -2.61 -3.64
N ILE A 16 -7.45 -2.29 -3.40
CA ILE A 16 -6.86 -2.38 -2.06
C ILE A 16 -7.51 -1.31 -1.18
N PRO A 17 -8.12 -1.67 -0.03
CA PRO A 17 -8.66 -0.69 0.88
C PRO A 17 -7.57 0.28 1.33
N THR A 18 -7.87 1.58 1.33
CA THR A 18 -6.90 2.64 1.70
C THR A 18 -6.26 2.39 3.06
N SER A 19 -7.01 1.85 4.03
CA SER A 19 -6.49 1.48 5.36
C SER A 19 -5.41 0.40 5.31
N VAL A 20 -5.54 -0.59 4.42
CA VAL A 20 -4.53 -1.63 4.21
C VAL A 20 -3.30 -1.03 3.55
N LEU A 21 -3.49 -0.17 2.55
CA LEU A 21 -2.40 0.50 1.84
C LEU A 21 -1.56 1.39 2.77
N ILE A 22 -2.22 2.15 3.66
CA ILE A 22 -1.55 2.92 4.72
C ILE A 22 -0.77 2.00 5.65
N ARG A 23 -1.37 0.88 6.10
CA ARG A 23 -0.70 -0.08 6.98
C ARG A 23 0.54 -0.70 6.35
N LEU A 24 0.49 -1.00 5.04
CA LEU A 24 1.63 -1.50 4.28
C LEU A 24 2.75 -0.45 4.16
N ALA A 25 2.38 0.80 3.86
CA ALA A 25 3.32 1.92 3.80
C ALA A 25 4.04 2.12 5.15
N GLU A 26 3.31 2.05 6.26
CA GLU A 26 3.88 2.13 7.61
C GLU A 26 4.78 0.92 7.93
N PHE A 27 4.34 -0.30 7.59
CA PHE A 27 5.09 -1.52 7.87
C PHE A 27 6.42 -1.60 7.11
N TYR A 28 6.42 -1.25 5.83
CA TYR A 28 7.64 -1.23 5.00
C TYR A 28 8.42 0.07 5.09
N ASN A 29 7.91 1.06 5.85
CA ASN A 29 8.47 2.40 5.98
C ASN A 29 8.72 3.07 4.61
N THR A 30 7.70 3.04 3.74
CA THR A 30 7.70 3.63 2.40
C THR A 30 6.50 4.56 2.21
N SER A 31 6.44 5.30 1.09
CA SER A 31 5.22 6.02 0.69
C SER A 31 4.20 5.07 0.04
N VAL A 32 2.93 5.48 0.04
CA VAL A 32 1.88 4.82 -0.75
C VAL A 32 2.17 4.94 -2.25
N ASP A 33 2.67 6.11 -2.68
CA ASP A 33 3.04 6.37 -4.07
C ASP A 33 4.10 5.38 -4.58
N TYR A 34 5.03 4.98 -3.71
CA TYR A 34 6.02 3.95 -4.03
C TYR A 34 5.38 2.56 -4.19
N ILE A 35 4.46 2.19 -3.30
CA ILE A 35 3.74 0.90 -3.36
C ILE A 35 2.89 0.81 -4.63
N LEU A 36 2.27 1.92 -5.04
CA LEU A 36 1.45 2.00 -6.25
C LEU A 36 2.26 2.21 -7.55
N GLY A 37 3.58 2.35 -7.46
CA GLY A 37 4.45 2.58 -8.63
C GLY A 37 4.30 3.97 -9.27
N LEU A 38 3.71 4.94 -8.54
CA LEU A 38 3.60 6.34 -8.97
C LEU A 38 4.94 7.09 -8.84
N THR A 39 5.86 6.56 -8.04
CA THR A 39 7.22 7.09 -7.87
C THR A 39 8.25 5.98 -7.65
N LEU A 40 9.50 6.23 -8.01
CA LEU A 40 10.66 5.38 -7.66
C LEU A 40 11.26 5.75 -6.30
N GLU A 41 10.85 6.89 -5.72
CA GLU A 41 11.33 7.35 -4.41
C GLU A 41 10.72 6.50 -3.29
N LYS A 42 11.53 5.62 -2.71
CA LYS A 42 11.08 4.70 -1.65
C LYS A 42 10.80 5.40 -0.32
N LYS A 43 11.46 6.52 -0.06
CA LYS A 43 11.35 7.21 1.24
C LYS A 43 9.96 7.83 1.39
N PRO A 44 9.30 7.65 2.55
CA PRO A 44 8.05 8.33 2.82
C PRO A 44 8.29 9.84 2.91
N TYR A 45 7.26 10.61 2.56
CA TYR A 45 7.26 12.05 2.77
C TYR A 45 7.42 12.39 4.26
N PRO A 46 7.97 13.57 4.59
CA PRO A 46 8.03 14.05 5.96
C PRO A 46 6.64 14.01 6.59
N LYS A 47 6.52 13.36 7.77
CA LYS A 47 5.24 13.31 8.48
C LYS A 47 4.90 14.72 8.97
N THR A 48 3.71 15.19 8.65
CA THR A 48 3.16 16.40 9.27
C THR A 48 2.97 16.12 10.76
N LYS A 49 3.53 16.97 11.61
CA LYS A 49 3.35 16.94 13.07
C LYS A 49 1.93 17.34 13.46
#